data_AF-A0A0G4G5E4-F1
#
_entry.id   AF-A0A0G4G5E4-F1
#
_cell.length_a   1.000
_cell.length_b   1.000
_cell.length_c   1.000
_cell.angle_alpha   90.00
_cell.angle_beta   90.00
_cell.angle_gamma   90.00
#
_symmetry.space_group_name_H-M   'P 1'
#
loop_
_entity.id
_entity.type
_entity.pdbx_description
1 polymer ?
#
loop_
_entity_poly.entity_id
_entity_poly.type
_entity_poly.pdbx_seq_one_letter_code
_entity_poly.pdbx_strand_id
1 'polypeptide(L)'
;MPERDVKTLIAEVQQQVDDHNAKTGGVLEGKVRDVRKSRVVTIMVDPSEYSQRTIKWAVEHLEMSKTDSIVLCCVWERMTMEHLLAVDPYEMALGVTDAKVVNDETIDRQLKPRNEAMHAKMSKMVGELGEMMTKAIDEKLKRDHPDATPEDLDTRHPAIIPLLLPVDKLRSSNLIGQIACDAAAGINSDLLIVGCRGLGAFKRFFMGSVSRYVVEHASVPVMVVKD
;
A
#
# COMPACT_ATOMS: atom_id res chain seq x y z
N MET A 1 6.51 14.62 -11.91
CA MET A 1 5.44 13.73 -12.43
C MET A 1 4.19 14.56 -12.71
N PRO A 2 3.37 14.29 -13.74
CA PRO A 2 2.02 14.86 -13.78
C PRO A 2 1.29 14.48 -12.48
N GLU A 3 0.45 15.37 -11.95
CA GLU A 3 -0.35 15.11 -10.76
C GLU A 3 -1.37 13.99 -11.05
N ARG A 4 -0.92 12.75 -10.96
CA ARG A 4 -1.79 11.59 -11.15
C ARG A 4 -2.76 11.52 -9.98
N ASP A 5 -4.04 11.44 -10.30
CA ASP A 5 -5.08 11.23 -9.32
C ASP A 5 -5.13 9.76 -8.85
N VAL A 6 -5.79 9.53 -7.73
CA VAL A 6 -5.91 8.22 -7.08
C VAL A 6 -6.54 7.17 -8.00
N LYS A 7 -7.56 7.52 -8.79
CA LYS A 7 -8.27 6.56 -9.65
C LYS A 7 -7.39 6.08 -10.80
N THR A 8 -6.64 7.01 -11.40
CA THR A 8 -5.67 6.70 -12.46
C THR A 8 -4.61 5.72 -11.95
N LEU A 9 -4.06 5.95 -10.76
CA LEU A 9 -3.05 5.07 -10.16
C LEU A 9 -3.60 3.67 -9.83
N ILE A 10 -4.84 3.60 -9.33
CA ILE A 10 -5.53 2.32 -9.08
C ILE A 10 -5.69 1.55 -10.40
N ALA A 11 -6.14 2.19 -11.47
CA ALA A 11 -6.32 1.57 -12.77
C ALA A 11 -5.00 1.07 -13.37
N GLU A 12 -3.91 1.84 -13.24
CA GLU A 12 -2.57 1.43 -13.68
C GLU A 12 -2.08 0.17 -12.93
N VAL A 13 -2.32 0.08 -11.62
CA VAL A 13 -1.95 -1.11 -10.83
C VAL A 13 -2.85 -2.29 -11.13
N GLN A 14 -4.15 -2.07 -11.34
CA GLN A 14 -5.06 -3.12 -11.82
C GLN A 14 -4.57 -3.72 -13.14
N GLN A 15 -4.15 -2.89 -14.09
CA GLN A 15 -3.58 -3.38 -15.35
C GLN A 15 -2.31 -4.21 -15.14
N GLN A 16 -1.43 -3.82 -14.21
CA GLN A 16 -0.23 -4.61 -13.87
C GLN A 16 -0.60 -5.98 -13.28
N VAL A 17 -1.63 -6.04 -12.44
CA VAL A 17 -2.18 -7.29 -11.90
C VAL A 17 -2.72 -8.17 -13.03
N ASP A 18 -3.49 -7.60 -13.95
CA ASP A 18 -4.05 -8.33 -15.09
C ASP A 18 -2.95 -8.87 -16.01
N ASP A 19 -1.93 -8.06 -16.30
CA ASP A 19 -0.76 -8.46 -17.09
C ASP A 19 0.02 -9.59 -16.41
N HIS A 20 0.16 -9.56 -15.08
CA HIS A 20 0.79 -10.63 -14.33
C HIS A 20 -0.04 -11.93 -14.39
N ASN A 21 -1.34 -11.82 -14.12
CA ASN A 21 -2.27 -12.96 -14.17
C ASN A 21 -2.32 -13.61 -15.55
N ALA A 22 -2.26 -12.83 -16.63
CA ALA A 22 -2.21 -13.34 -17.99
C ALA A 22 -0.92 -14.13 -18.28
N LYS A 23 0.22 -13.68 -17.75
CA LYS A 23 1.53 -14.34 -17.91
C LYS A 23 1.63 -15.64 -17.11
N THR A 24 1.03 -15.69 -15.93
CA THR A 24 1.16 -16.84 -15.01
C THR A 24 0.02 -17.84 -15.14
N GLY A 25 -1.14 -17.42 -15.66
CA GLY A 25 -2.30 -18.28 -15.95
C GLY A 25 -2.23 -19.02 -17.30
N GLY A 26 -1.32 -18.64 -18.20
CA GLY A 26 -1.10 -19.30 -19.49
C GLY A 26 0.23 -20.05 -19.54
N VAL A 27 0.17 -21.34 -19.88
CA VAL A 27 1.29 -22.26 -20.19
C VAL A 27 1.86 -23.05 -19.00
N LEU A 28 1.30 -24.24 -18.79
CA LEU A 28 2.08 -25.47 -18.56
C LEU A 28 1.40 -26.60 -19.36
N GLU A 29 1.93 -26.91 -20.53
CA GLU A 29 1.57 -28.12 -21.27
C GLU A 29 1.95 -29.36 -20.46
N GLY A 30 0.97 -30.23 -20.18
CA GLY A 30 1.22 -31.66 -19.98
C GLY A 30 1.49 -32.19 -18.57
N LYS A 31 1.49 -31.37 -17.50
CA LYS A 31 1.55 -31.90 -16.12
C LYS A 31 0.49 -31.23 -15.23
N VAL A 32 -0.15 -32.08 -14.41
CA VAL A 32 -1.27 -31.83 -13.49
C VAL A 32 -1.47 -30.35 -13.13
N ARG A 33 -2.66 -29.81 -13.45
CA ARG A 33 -3.06 -28.46 -13.05
C ARG A 33 -3.01 -28.34 -11.53
N ASP A 34 -2.18 -27.46 -11.00
CA ASP A 34 -2.53 -26.81 -9.74
C ASP A 34 -3.61 -25.77 -10.07
N VAL A 35 -4.87 -26.10 -9.76
CA VAL A 35 -6.07 -25.34 -10.15
C VAL A 35 -6.29 -24.12 -9.22
N ARG A 36 -5.31 -23.76 -8.40
CA ARG A 36 -5.45 -22.63 -7.49
C ARG A 36 -5.63 -21.34 -8.30
N LYS A 37 -6.82 -20.73 -8.18
CA LYS A 37 -7.13 -19.42 -8.75
C LYS A 37 -6.07 -18.42 -8.27
N SER A 38 -5.51 -17.62 -9.18
CA SER A 38 -4.68 -16.47 -8.84
C SER A 38 -5.45 -15.54 -7.90
N ARG A 39 -4.80 -15.06 -6.85
CA ARG A 39 -5.40 -14.15 -5.88
C ARG A 39 -4.72 -12.81 -5.91
N VAL A 40 -5.51 -11.77 -5.67
CA VAL A 40 -5.03 -10.41 -5.48
C VAL A 40 -5.21 -10.06 -4.01
N VAL A 41 -4.11 -9.83 -3.30
CA VAL A 41 -4.12 -9.45 -1.89
C VAL A 41 -3.57 -8.04 -1.75
N THR A 42 -4.39 -7.10 -1.29
CA THR A 42 -3.93 -5.75 -0.99
C THR A 42 -3.56 -5.65 0.47
N ILE A 43 -2.37 -5.15 0.78
CA ILE A 43 -1.90 -4.90 2.14
C ILE A 43 -1.69 -3.40 2.30
N MET A 44 -2.41 -2.80 3.25
CA MET A 44 -2.19 -1.40 3.62
C MET A 44 -0.89 -1.28 4.40
N VAL A 45 -0.01 -0.41 3.92
CA VAL A 45 1.31 -0.17 4.51
C VAL A 45 1.56 1.32 4.75
N ASP A 46 2.36 1.59 5.76
CA ASP A 46 2.88 2.91 6.13
C ASP A 46 4.28 2.75 6.76
N PRO A 47 5.00 3.85 7.03
CA PRO A 47 6.29 3.82 7.72
C PRO A 47 6.17 3.44 9.21
N SER A 48 5.69 2.24 9.52
CA SER A 48 5.56 1.75 10.89
C SER A 48 5.88 0.27 11.04
N GLU A 49 6.29 -0.13 12.24
CA GLU A 49 6.52 -1.54 12.58
C GLU A 49 5.26 -2.41 12.42
N TYR A 50 4.06 -1.81 12.53
CA TYR A 50 2.80 -2.51 12.34
C TYR A 50 2.65 -3.03 10.91
N SER A 51 3.13 -2.27 9.91
CA SER A 51 3.14 -2.68 8.52
C SER A 51 4.09 -3.86 8.30
N GLN A 52 5.27 -3.85 8.93
CA GLN A 52 6.20 -4.98 8.90
C GLN A 52 5.61 -6.24 9.54
N ARG A 53 4.92 -6.09 10.68
CA ARG A 53 4.23 -7.20 11.36
C ARG A 53 3.06 -7.75 10.54
N THR A 54 2.34 -6.87 9.85
CA THR A 54 1.25 -7.25 8.94
C THR A 54 1.79 -8.08 7.77
N ILE A 55 2.91 -7.66 7.18
CA ILE A 55 3.62 -8.43 6.14
C ILE A 55 4.07 -9.79 6.67
N LYS A 56 4.71 -9.82 7.85
CA LYS A 56 5.13 -11.08 8.48
C LYS A 56 3.94 -12.00 8.74
N TRP A 57 2.84 -11.47 9.25
CA TRP A 57 1.61 -12.24 9.44
C TRP A 57 1.11 -12.82 8.12
N ALA A 58 1.09 -12.03 7.05
CA ALA A 58 0.66 -12.48 5.73
C ALA A 58 1.55 -13.61 5.22
N VAL A 59 2.87 -13.50 5.34
CA VAL A 59 3.81 -14.56 4.95
C VAL A 59 3.59 -15.84 5.75
N GLU A 60 3.39 -15.73 7.06
CA GLU A 60 3.21 -16.90 7.93
C GLU A 60 1.88 -17.62 7.70
N HIS A 61 0.80 -16.90 7.36
CA HIS A 61 -0.55 -17.47 7.31
C HIS A 61 -1.12 -17.63 5.90
N LEU A 62 -0.57 -16.94 4.90
CA LEU A 62 -0.94 -17.12 3.51
C LEU A 62 0.06 -18.05 2.83
N GLU A 63 -0.45 -19.13 2.27
CA GLU A 63 0.31 -19.91 1.29
C GLU A 63 0.33 -19.16 -0.03
N MET A 64 1.38 -18.38 -0.28
CA MET A 64 1.57 -17.64 -1.53
C MET A 64 2.19 -18.52 -2.61
N SER A 65 1.86 -18.23 -3.87
CA SER A 65 2.47 -18.82 -5.06
C SER A 65 2.79 -17.74 -6.10
N LYS A 66 3.55 -18.14 -7.14
CA LYS A 66 3.90 -17.28 -8.28
C LYS A 66 2.73 -16.75 -9.11
N THR A 67 1.52 -17.26 -8.88
CA THR A 67 0.30 -16.82 -9.55
C THR A 67 -0.44 -15.74 -8.75
N ASP A 68 -0.05 -15.51 -7.50
CA ASP A 68 -0.68 -14.48 -6.67
C ASP A 68 -0.04 -13.10 -6.93
N SER A 69 -0.84 -12.05 -6.75
CA SER A 69 -0.39 -10.66 -6.72
C SER A 69 -0.59 -10.08 -5.33
N ILE A 70 0.47 -9.55 -4.73
CA ILE A 70 0.43 -8.75 -3.51
C ILE A 70 0.57 -7.28 -3.88
N VAL A 71 -0.44 -6.48 -3.55
CA VAL A 71 -0.40 -5.03 -3.74
C VAL A 71 -0.08 -4.36 -2.41
N LEU A 72 1.08 -3.72 -2.32
CA LEU A 72 1.46 -2.93 -1.14
C LEU A 72 0.94 -1.50 -1.33
N CYS A 73 -0.18 -1.19 -0.68
CA CYS A 73 -0.89 0.07 -0.83
C CYS A 73 -0.49 1.06 0.27
N CYS A 74 0.19 2.14 -0.11
CA CYS A 74 0.60 3.23 0.78
C CYS A 74 -0.16 4.51 0.44
N VAL A 75 -0.96 4.99 1.37
CA VAL A 75 -1.60 6.32 1.27
C VAL A 75 -0.67 7.34 1.90
N TRP A 76 -0.41 8.46 1.22
CA TRP A 76 0.48 9.50 1.70
C TRP A 76 -0.06 10.89 1.41
N GLU A 77 0.25 11.83 2.30
CA GLU A 77 -0.22 13.20 2.18
C GLU A 77 0.68 14.02 1.24
N ARG A 78 0.07 14.56 0.18
CA ARG A 78 0.66 15.51 -0.73
C ARG A 78 0.65 16.88 -0.06
N MET A 79 1.78 17.57 -0.13
CA MET A 79 1.87 18.96 0.32
C MET A 79 1.08 19.85 -0.63
N THR A 80 0.22 20.68 -0.05
CA THR A 80 -0.65 21.63 -0.74
C THR A 80 -0.35 23.06 -0.29
N MET A 81 -0.98 24.04 -0.94
CA MET A 81 -0.83 25.45 -0.54
C MET A 81 -1.27 25.75 0.88
N GLU A 82 -2.32 25.10 1.37
CA GLU A 82 -2.75 25.23 2.77
C GLU A 82 -1.61 24.86 3.73
N HIS A 83 -0.82 23.83 3.40
CA HIS A 83 0.33 23.45 4.22
C HIS A 83 1.40 24.54 4.24
N LEU A 84 1.72 25.13 3.08
CA LEU A 84 2.71 26.22 2.99
C LEU A 84 2.27 27.45 3.78
N LEU A 85 0.99 27.82 3.67
CA LEU A 85 0.43 28.99 4.36
C LEU A 85 0.24 28.76 5.87
N ALA A 86 0.14 27.50 6.33
CA ALA A 86 0.02 27.17 7.74
C ALA A 86 1.35 27.22 8.52
N VAL A 87 2.52 27.22 7.83
CA VAL A 87 3.83 27.23 8.48
C VAL A 87 4.26 28.64 8.94
N ASP A 88 3.66 29.71 8.42
CA ASP A 88 4.03 31.08 8.82
C ASP A 88 2.86 32.05 8.99
N PRO A 89 2.17 32.00 10.15
CA PRO A 89 1.14 32.98 10.50
C PRO A 89 1.69 34.41 10.67
N TYR A 90 2.99 34.56 10.93
CA TYR A 90 3.63 35.84 11.23
C TYR A 90 3.97 36.62 9.97
N GLU A 91 4.49 35.98 8.92
CA GLU A 91 4.76 36.64 7.64
C GLU A 91 3.48 37.08 6.92
N MET A 92 2.40 36.30 7.06
CA MET A 92 1.09 36.67 6.53
C MET A 92 0.49 37.86 7.30
N ALA A 93 0.67 37.90 8.63
CA ALA A 93 0.22 39.02 9.47
C ALA A 93 1.04 40.30 9.29
N LEU A 94 2.31 40.19 8.90
CA LEU A 94 3.20 41.32 8.62
C LEU A 94 3.09 41.86 7.19
N GLY A 95 2.29 41.23 6.31
CA GLY A 95 2.11 41.66 4.93
C GLY A 95 3.38 41.57 4.08
N VAL A 96 4.35 40.74 4.49
CA VAL A 96 5.64 40.56 3.81
C VAL A 96 5.49 39.65 2.59
N THR A 97 4.65 38.64 2.70
CA THR A 97 4.20 37.81 1.57
C THR A 97 2.90 38.38 1.01
N ASP A 98 3.02 39.10 -0.09
CA ASP A 98 1.86 39.63 -0.80
C ASP A 98 1.05 38.44 -1.35
N ALA A 99 -0.20 38.26 -0.89
CA ALA A 99 -1.09 37.19 -1.34
C ALA A 99 -1.31 37.20 -2.88
N LYS A 100 -0.93 38.31 -3.54
CA LYS A 100 -0.93 38.49 -5.00
C LYS A 100 0.29 37.93 -5.74
N VAL A 101 1.37 37.55 -5.04
CA VAL A 101 2.63 37.04 -5.64
C VAL A 101 2.68 35.50 -5.68
N VAL A 102 1.70 34.84 -5.06
CA VAL A 102 1.54 33.38 -5.16
C VAL A 102 0.76 33.05 -6.43
N ASN A 103 1.46 32.96 -7.56
CA ASN A 103 0.91 32.41 -8.80
C ASN A 103 1.16 30.90 -8.88
N ASP A 104 0.43 30.20 -9.75
CA ASP A 104 0.54 28.73 -9.94
C ASP A 104 1.99 28.27 -10.18
N GLU A 105 2.82 29.10 -10.84
CA GLU A 105 4.24 28.81 -11.07
C GLU A 105 5.09 28.83 -9.78
N THR A 106 4.85 29.80 -8.89
CA THR A 106 5.56 29.89 -7.60
C THR A 106 5.15 28.74 -6.68
N ILE A 107 3.87 28.37 -6.73
CA ILE A 107 3.31 27.20 -6.04
C ILE A 107 4.00 25.93 -6.52
N ASP A 108 4.01 25.68 -7.83
CA ASP A 108 4.61 24.48 -8.42
C ASP A 108 6.11 24.40 -8.08
N ARG A 109 6.84 25.53 -8.15
CA ARG A 109 8.27 25.59 -7.81
C ARG A 109 8.56 25.18 -6.36
N GLN A 110 7.66 25.45 -5.42
CA GLN A 110 7.86 25.10 -4.01
C GLN A 110 7.32 23.70 -3.66
N LEU A 111 6.12 23.36 -4.15
CA LEU A 111 5.43 22.12 -3.78
C LEU A 111 6.00 20.91 -4.51
N LYS A 112 6.30 21.04 -5.81
CA LYS A 112 6.70 19.91 -6.65
C LYS A 112 7.95 19.20 -6.14
N PRO A 113 9.07 19.88 -5.79
CA PRO A 113 10.24 19.18 -5.28
C PRO A 113 9.96 18.46 -3.95
N ARG A 114 9.12 19.04 -3.08
CA ARG A 114 8.75 18.43 -1.79
C ARG A 114 7.87 17.20 -1.98
N ASN A 115 6.90 17.27 -2.88
CA ASN A 115 6.02 16.16 -3.22
C ASN A 115 6.78 15.04 -3.94
N GLU A 116 7.71 15.37 -4.83
CA GLU A 116 8.59 14.39 -5.47
C GLU A 116 9.53 13.72 -4.46
N ALA A 117 10.10 14.47 -3.52
CA ALA A 117 10.91 13.91 -2.43
C ALA A 117 10.09 12.99 -1.50
N MET A 118 8.85 13.38 -1.16
CA MET A 118 7.96 12.56 -0.35
C MET A 118 7.57 11.27 -1.10
N HIS A 119 7.19 11.38 -2.37
CA HIS A 119 6.92 10.22 -3.23
C HIS A 119 8.12 9.28 -3.30
N ALA A 120 9.33 9.81 -3.52
CA ALA A 120 10.55 9.01 -3.54
C ALA A 120 10.80 8.30 -2.20
N LYS A 121 10.54 8.97 -1.07
CA LYS A 121 10.63 8.37 0.26
C LYS A 121 9.61 7.25 0.46
N MET A 122 8.37 7.45 0.05
CA MET A 122 7.32 6.42 0.14
C MET A 122 7.62 5.24 -0.78
N SER A 123 8.06 5.50 -2.01
CA SER A 123 8.46 4.48 -2.97
C SER A 123 9.61 3.63 -2.44
N LYS A 124 10.63 4.26 -1.84
CA LYS A 124 11.73 3.55 -1.21
C LYS A 124 11.25 2.66 -0.07
N MET A 125 10.42 3.20 0.83
CA MET A 125 9.87 2.46 1.97
C MET A 125 9.05 1.24 1.52
N VAL A 126 8.15 1.39 0.53
CA VAL A 126 7.36 0.27 0.00
C VAL A 126 8.25 -0.77 -0.70
N GLY A 127 9.31 -0.33 -1.40
CA GLY A 127 10.31 -1.24 -1.98
C GLY A 127 11.01 -2.08 -0.91
N GLU A 128 11.48 -1.46 0.17
CA GLU A 128 12.11 -2.15 1.31
C GLU A 128 11.15 -3.16 1.98
N LEU A 129 9.86 -2.83 2.08
CA LEU A 129 8.84 -3.75 2.57
C LEU A 129 8.59 -4.93 1.62
N GLY A 130 8.66 -4.70 0.30
CA GLY A 130 8.59 -5.76 -0.71
C GLY A 130 9.77 -6.73 -0.64
N GLU A 131 10.99 -6.19 -0.55
CA GLU A 131 12.21 -7.01 -0.35
C GLU A 131 12.14 -7.82 0.95
N MET A 132 11.67 -7.20 2.04
CA MET A 132 11.43 -7.87 3.31
C MET A 132 10.44 -9.05 3.16
N MET A 133 9.34 -8.85 2.43
CA MET A 133 8.36 -9.90 2.19
C MET A 133 8.97 -11.06 1.39
N THR A 134 9.67 -10.78 0.29
CA THR A 134 10.34 -11.82 -0.51
C THR A 134 11.30 -12.65 0.34
N LYS A 135 12.13 -11.98 1.15
CA LYS A 135 13.07 -12.66 2.05
C LYS A 135 12.34 -13.51 3.08
N ALA A 136 11.26 -13.02 3.67
CA ALA A 136 10.48 -13.78 4.64
C ALA A 136 9.80 -15.01 4.02
N ILE A 137 9.37 -14.93 2.76
CA ILE A 137 8.84 -16.09 2.02
C ILE A 137 9.92 -17.17 1.87
N ASP A 138 11.14 -16.79 1.48
CA ASP A 138 12.27 -17.71 1.36
C ASP A 138 12.61 -18.39 2.68
N GLU A 139 12.69 -17.59 3.75
CA GLU A 139 13.00 -18.08 5.09
C GLU A 139 11.93 -19.05 5.60
N LYS A 140 10.65 -18.74 5.38
CA LYS A 140 9.55 -19.63 5.72
C LYS A 140 9.63 -20.94 4.94
N LEU A 141 9.85 -20.87 3.63
CA LEU A 141 9.91 -22.08 2.80
C LEU A 141 11.06 -22.99 3.22
N LYS A 142 12.26 -22.44 3.41
CA LYS A 142 13.44 -23.21 3.87
C LYS A 142 13.24 -23.79 5.27
N ARG A 143 12.54 -23.07 6.15
CA ARG A 143 12.20 -23.55 7.49
C ARG A 143 11.21 -24.72 7.44
N ASP A 144 10.17 -24.62 6.62
CA ASP A 144 9.11 -25.64 6.53
C ASP A 144 9.53 -26.84 5.67
N HIS A 145 10.42 -26.61 4.70
CA HIS A 145 10.97 -27.59 3.77
C HIS A 145 12.49 -27.38 3.63
N PRO A 146 13.31 -27.97 4.53
CA PRO A 146 14.77 -27.81 4.50
C PRO A 146 15.45 -28.25 3.20
N ASP A 147 14.81 -29.16 2.46
CA ASP A 147 15.29 -29.69 1.18
C ASP A 147 14.81 -28.87 -0.04
N ALA A 148 14.17 -27.70 0.17
CA ALA A 148 13.63 -26.87 -0.90
C ALA A 148 14.74 -26.40 -1.87
N THR A 149 14.48 -26.58 -3.16
CA THR A 149 15.38 -26.18 -4.24
C THR A 149 15.18 -24.71 -4.63
N PRO A 150 16.14 -24.09 -5.36
CA PRO A 150 15.93 -22.77 -5.95
C PRO A 150 14.70 -22.65 -6.85
N GLU A 151 14.31 -23.74 -7.51
CA GLU A 151 13.08 -23.78 -8.33
C GLU A 151 11.83 -23.74 -7.45
N ASP A 152 11.83 -24.45 -6.32
CA ASP A 152 10.74 -24.38 -5.35
C ASP A 152 10.57 -22.95 -4.82
N LEU A 153 11.67 -22.26 -4.51
CA LEU A 153 11.66 -20.85 -4.08
C LEU A 153 10.98 -19.95 -5.11
N ASP A 154 11.37 -20.05 -6.39
CA ASP A 154 10.81 -19.25 -7.48
C ASP A 154 9.29 -19.45 -7.63
N THR A 155 8.79 -20.68 -7.43
CA THR A 155 7.35 -20.96 -7.53
C THR A 155 6.50 -20.35 -6.41
N ARG A 156 7.13 -19.86 -5.33
CA ARG A 156 6.44 -19.32 -4.15
C ARG A 156 6.37 -17.80 -4.11
N HIS A 157 7.08 -17.10 -5.00
CA HIS A 157 7.13 -15.64 -5.01
C HIS A 157 5.96 -15.02 -5.78
N PRO A 158 5.00 -14.36 -5.10
CA PRO A 158 3.97 -13.61 -5.80
C PRO A 158 4.55 -12.39 -6.50
N ALA A 159 3.81 -11.79 -7.44
CA ALA A 159 4.12 -10.44 -7.88
C ALA A 159 3.90 -9.46 -6.72
N ILE A 160 4.89 -8.65 -6.38
CA ILE A 160 4.77 -7.59 -5.38
C ILE A 160 4.71 -6.25 -6.09
N ILE A 161 3.54 -5.59 -6.02
CA ILE A 161 3.24 -4.39 -6.81
C ILE A 161 3.00 -3.21 -5.86
N PRO A 162 3.80 -2.14 -5.93
CA PRO A 162 3.60 -0.95 -5.11
C PRO A 162 2.43 -0.11 -5.64
N LEU A 163 1.53 0.30 -4.76
CA LEU A 163 0.49 1.30 -5.05
C LEU A 163 0.67 2.50 -4.10
N LEU A 164 1.11 3.63 -4.63
CA LEU A 164 1.35 4.85 -3.86
C LEU A 164 0.22 5.85 -4.14
N LEU A 165 -0.65 6.08 -3.17
CA LEU A 165 -1.84 6.94 -3.33
C LEU A 165 -1.63 8.31 -2.66
N PRO A 166 -1.40 9.37 -3.44
CA PRO A 166 -1.31 10.73 -2.91
C PRO A 166 -2.69 11.27 -2.55
N VAL A 167 -2.80 11.95 -1.41
CA VAL A 167 -4.00 12.70 -1.02
C VAL A 167 -3.63 14.10 -0.59
N ASP A 168 -4.45 15.08 -0.95
CA ASP A 168 -4.18 16.48 -0.65
C ASP A 168 -4.36 16.83 0.83
N LYS A 169 -5.17 16.04 1.53
CA LYS A 169 -5.69 16.33 2.87
C LYS A 169 -5.92 15.04 3.63
N LEU A 170 -4.96 14.58 4.40
CA LEU A 170 -5.11 13.41 5.28
C LEU A 170 -5.82 13.83 6.57
N ARG A 171 -7.02 14.43 6.42
CA ARG A 171 -7.76 15.11 7.51
C ARG A 171 -8.38 14.16 8.54
N SER A 172 -8.59 12.90 8.18
CA SER A 172 -9.15 11.91 9.09
C SER A 172 -8.70 10.50 8.74
N SER A 173 -8.70 9.65 9.76
CA SER A 173 -8.48 8.21 9.57
C SER A 173 -9.60 7.53 8.78
N ASN A 174 -10.81 8.11 8.75
CA ASN A 174 -11.90 7.63 7.92
C ASN A 174 -11.61 7.81 6.42
N LEU A 175 -10.94 8.90 6.03
CA LEU A 175 -10.52 9.10 4.63
C LEU A 175 -9.52 8.02 4.19
N ILE A 176 -8.56 7.68 5.05
CA ILE A 176 -7.60 6.60 4.77
C ILE A 176 -8.35 5.26 4.61
N GLY A 177 -9.32 5.00 5.50
CA GLY A 177 -10.15 3.81 5.41
C GLY A 177 -10.97 3.76 4.12
N GLN A 178 -11.54 4.88 3.70
CA GLN A 178 -12.28 5.00 2.44
C GLN A 178 -11.37 4.68 1.25
N ILE A 179 -10.20 5.30 1.19
CA ILE A 179 -9.24 5.08 0.11
C ILE A 179 -8.75 3.64 0.09
N ALA A 180 -8.56 3.01 1.25
CA ALA A 180 -8.22 1.60 1.32
C ALA A 180 -9.32 0.71 0.72
N CYS A 181 -10.60 1.02 0.99
CA CYS A 181 -11.74 0.31 0.39
C CYS A 181 -11.80 0.53 -1.12
N ASP A 182 -11.68 1.78 -1.58
CA ASP A 182 -11.74 2.15 -2.99
C ASP A 182 -10.59 1.51 -3.78
N ALA A 183 -9.38 1.49 -3.21
CA ALA A 183 -8.21 0.86 -3.79
C ALA A 183 -8.39 -0.66 -3.90
N ALA A 184 -8.84 -1.33 -2.83
CA ALA A 184 -9.04 -2.77 -2.86
C ALA A 184 -10.16 -3.19 -3.83
N ALA A 185 -11.25 -2.42 -3.89
CA ALA A 185 -12.30 -2.63 -4.88
C ALA A 185 -11.80 -2.40 -6.31
N GLY A 186 -11.08 -1.30 -6.54
CA GLY A 186 -10.55 -0.95 -7.86
C GLY A 186 -9.44 -1.86 -8.38
N ILE A 187 -8.77 -2.59 -7.48
CA ILE A 187 -7.76 -3.61 -7.83
C ILE A 187 -8.34 -5.04 -7.80
N ASN A 188 -9.67 -5.18 -7.71
CA ASN A 188 -10.35 -6.48 -7.67
C ASN A 188 -9.77 -7.44 -6.61
N SER A 189 -9.39 -6.91 -5.44
CA SER A 189 -8.71 -7.67 -4.41
C SER A 189 -9.59 -8.78 -3.85
N ASP A 190 -9.08 -10.00 -3.79
CA ASP A 190 -9.73 -11.13 -3.10
C ASP A 190 -9.59 -10.99 -1.56
N LEU A 191 -8.63 -10.20 -1.09
CA LEU A 191 -8.41 -9.91 0.34
C LEU A 191 -7.76 -8.53 0.55
N LEU A 192 -8.32 -7.74 1.46
CA LEU A 192 -7.72 -6.51 1.99
C LEU A 192 -7.17 -6.75 3.40
N ILE A 193 -5.87 -6.55 3.59
CA ILE A 193 -5.20 -6.68 4.89
C ILE A 193 -4.86 -5.29 5.43
N VAL A 194 -5.28 -5.05 6.67
CA VAL A 194 -4.97 -3.81 7.41
C VAL A 194 -4.37 -4.14 8.76
N GLY A 195 -3.35 -3.38 9.16
CA GLY A 195 -2.83 -3.42 10.52
C GLY A 195 -3.77 -2.73 11.52
N CYS A 196 -3.74 -3.18 12.77
CA CYS A 196 -4.45 -2.52 13.87
C CYS A 196 -3.48 -2.14 14.99
N ARG A 197 -3.38 -0.85 15.29
CA ARG A 197 -2.65 -0.35 16.47
C ARG A 197 -3.47 -0.63 17.73
N GLY A 198 -2.95 -1.45 18.64
CA GLY A 198 -3.53 -1.61 19.97
C GLY A 198 -3.16 -0.42 20.86
N LEU A 199 -4.09 0.51 21.07
CA LEU A 199 -3.93 1.66 21.99
C LEU A 199 -3.78 1.19 23.46
N GLY A 200 -2.55 0.99 23.95
CA GLY A 200 -2.22 0.98 25.38
C GLY A 200 -3.03 0.06 26.31
N ALA A 201 -3.00 0.32 27.62
CA ALA A 201 -3.48 -0.58 28.69
C ALA A 201 -5.00 -0.89 28.73
N PHE A 202 -5.82 -0.36 27.79
CA PHE A 202 -7.27 -0.59 27.70
C PHE A 202 -7.64 -1.63 26.60
N LYS A 203 -6.71 -2.56 26.35
CA LYS A 203 -6.47 -3.30 25.09
C LYS A 203 -7.44 -4.43 24.66
N ARG A 204 -8.65 -4.55 25.23
CA ARG A 204 -9.54 -5.67 24.89
C ARG A 204 -10.69 -5.38 23.91
N PHE A 205 -11.04 -4.11 23.64
CA PHE A 205 -12.28 -3.83 22.87
C PHE A 205 -12.18 -2.78 21.75
N PHE A 206 -11.04 -2.12 21.52
CA PHE A 206 -10.97 -1.03 20.54
C PHE A 206 -10.09 -1.34 19.33
N MET A 207 -10.72 -1.39 18.15
CA MET A 207 -10.09 -1.39 16.83
C MET A 207 -9.60 0.03 16.49
N GLY A 208 -8.49 0.14 15.74
CA GLY A 208 -8.01 1.41 15.18
C GLY A 208 -9.06 2.05 14.28
N SER A 209 -9.02 3.37 14.08
CA SER A 209 -10.04 4.08 13.29
C SER A 209 -10.02 3.71 11.81
N VAL A 210 -8.85 3.46 11.21
CA VAL A 210 -8.73 2.97 9.83
C VAL A 210 -9.30 1.55 9.71
N SER A 211 -8.87 0.62 10.57
CA SER A 211 -9.35 -0.76 10.52
C SER A 211 -10.84 -0.88 10.85
N ARG A 212 -11.37 -0.03 11.74
CA ARG A 212 -12.82 0.10 11.98
C ARG A 212 -13.56 0.49 10.71
N TYR A 213 -13.15 1.59 10.08
CA TYR A 213 -13.76 2.05 8.85
C TYR A 213 -13.76 0.96 7.78
N VAL A 214 -12.61 0.33 7.55
CA VAL A 214 -12.43 -0.70 6.52
C VAL A 214 -13.33 -1.91 6.77
N VAL A 215 -13.40 -2.43 8.00
CA VAL A 215 -14.27 -3.57 8.33
C VAL A 215 -15.75 -3.24 8.11
N GLU A 216 -16.15 -1.99 8.38
CA GLU A 216 -17.55 -1.56 8.22
C GLU A 216 -17.95 -1.31 6.75
N HIS A 217 -17.01 -0.94 5.87
CA HIS A 217 -17.33 -0.39 4.55
C HIS A 217 -16.72 -1.13 3.36
N ALA A 218 -15.72 -2.00 3.56
CA ALA A 218 -15.09 -2.70 2.46
C ALA A 218 -16.07 -3.66 1.76
N SER A 219 -16.09 -3.63 0.43
CA SER A 219 -16.84 -4.58 -0.39
C SER A 219 -16.10 -5.90 -0.62
N VAL A 220 -14.86 -6.00 -0.15
CA VAL A 220 -13.99 -7.18 -0.28
C VAL A 220 -13.72 -7.79 1.11
N PRO A 221 -13.38 -9.09 1.20
CA PRO A 221 -12.98 -9.69 2.47
C PRO A 221 -11.85 -8.90 3.15
N VAL A 222 -11.95 -8.71 4.47
CA VAL A 222 -10.98 -7.94 5.27
C VAL A 222 -10.28 -8.82 6.29
N MET A 223 -8.97 -8.73 6.36
CA MET A 223 -8.14 -9.26 7.44
C MET A 223 -7.57 -8.11 8.27
N VAL A 224 -7.91 -8.08 9.56
CA VAL A 224 -7.30 -7.14 10.51
C VAL A 224 -6.20 -7.85 11.27
N VAL A 225 -4.95 -7.47 11.00
CA VAL A 225 -3.80 -8.00 11.73
C VAL A 225 -3.60 -7.19 13.00
N LYS A 226 -3.77 -7.86 14.13
CA LYS A 226 -3.56 -7.29 15.46
C LYS A 226 -2.14 -7.60 15.95
N ASP A 227 -1.57 -6.61 16.63
CA ASP A 227 -0.42 -6.76 17.51
C ASP A 227 -0.68 -7.62 18.77
#